data_AF-A0A812LED3-F1
#
_entry.id   AF-A0A812LED3-F1
#
_cell.length_a   1.000
_cell.length_b   1.000
_cell.length_c   1.000
_cell.angle_alpha   90.00
_cell.angle_beta   90.00
_cell.angle_gamma   90.00
#
_symmetry.space_group_name_H-M   'P 1'
#
loop_
_entity.id
_entity.type
_entity.pdbx_description
1 polymer ?
#
loop_
_entity_poly.entity_id
_entity_poly.type
_entity_poly.pdbx_seq_one_letter_code
_entity_poly.pdbx_strand_id
1 'polypeptide(L)'
;MARLRSSCRALLCAALGWCWAISGCFLPSPQCPRFEDLRLKRPSSSEQRASTRTGTSLTGVSLVAGFVAAASARSRARFANGSSSSATTNSEEFQKLMGVCYGVAGVAHLFDLLGPNLLPAMAGAPSFQELPLPGQLAALFWCATGPIAFAATRLTSKPFGDASLAFYGLYEIGLAASVTATYPSAGVQGVLNAVQVQLVVLAAYVFTAWKDQQNDST
;
A
#
# COMPACT_ATOMS: atom_id res chain seq x y z
N MET A 1 24.03 -17.53 -18.14
CA MET A 1 22.71 -17.70 -17.48
C MET A 1 22.72 -17.55 -15.94
N ALA A 2 23.86 -17.49 -15.24
CA ALA A 2 23.89 -17.40 -13.77
C ALA A 2 23.62 -16.01 -13.16
N ARG A 3 23.65 -14.91 -13.95
CA ARG A 3 23.53 -13.54 -13.41
C ARG A 3 22.08 -13.07 -13.16
N LEU A 4 21.06 -13.64 -13.82
CA LEU A 4 19.66 -13.19 -13.66
C LEU A 4 19.03 -13.66 -12.34
N ARG A 5 19.37 -14.86 -11.84
CA ARG A 5 18.85 -15.36 -10.54
C ARG A 5 19.31 -14.52 -9.35
N SER A 6 20.44 -13.83 -9.48
CA SER A 6 21.00 -12.95 -8.44
C SER A 6 20.17 -11.67 -8.26
N SER A 7 19.71 -11.07 -9.37
CA SER A 7 18.97 -9.80 -9.31
C SER A 7 17.56 -9.97 -8.75
N CYS A 8 16.91 -11.11 -9.04
CA CYS A 8 15.59 -11.41 -8.49
C CYS A 8 15.64 -11.59 -6.96
N ARG A 9 16.68 -12.27 -6.43
CA ARG A 9 16.93 -12.37 -4.99
C ARG A 9 17.26 -11.02 -4.34
N ALA A 10 18.04 -10.17 -4.99
CA ALA A 10 18.37 -8.84 -4.48
C ALA A 10 17.12 -7.93 -4.41
N LEU A 11 16.25 -7.98 -5.42
CA LEU A 11 14.95 -7.29 -5.42
C LEU A 11 13.99 -7.86 -4.37
N LEU A 12 13.99 -9.19 -4.16
CA LEU A 12 13.22 -9.86 -3.11
C LEU A 12 13.68 -9.42 -1.71
N CYS A 13 15.00 -9.38 -1.48
CA CYS A 13 15.58 -8.92 -0.22
C CYS A 13 15.36 -7.41 -0.01
N ALA A 14 15.38 -6.61 -1.07
CA ALA A 14 15.06 -5.19 -1.00
C ALA A 14 13.56 -4.95 -0.72
N ALA A 15 12.66 -5.72 -1.34
CA ALA A 15 11.21 -5.62 -1.12
C ALA A 15 10.80 -6.14 0.26
N LEU A 16 11.35 -7.27 0.71
CA LEU A 16 11.13 -7.79 2.06
C LEU A 16 11.79 -6.90 3.12
N GLY A 17 12.98 -6.38 2.82
CA GLY A 17 13.65 -5.36 3.63
C GLY A 17 12.86 -4.05 3.68
N TRP A 18 12.13 -3.68 2.63
CA TRP A 18 11.23 -2.53 2.59
C TRP A 18 9.92 -2.76 3.35
N CYS A 19 9.28 -3.93 3.24
CA CYS A 19 8.13 -4.29 4.08
C CYS A 19 8.51 -4.29 5.58
N TRP A 20 9.72 -4.75 5.92
CA TRP A 20 10.27 -4.66 7.27
C TRP A 20 10.69 -3.23 7.66
N ALA A 21 11.26 -2.44 6.75
CA ALA A 21 11.64 -1.05 7.01
C ALA A 21 10.41 -0.15 7.21
N ILE A 22 9.28 -0.41 6.56
CA ILE A 22 8.05 0.34 6.81
C ILE A 22 7.45 -0.04 8.18
N SER A 23 7.63 -1.28 8.62
CA SER A 23 7.31 -1.68 10.02
C SER A 23 8.37 -1.22 11.05
N GLY A 24 9.62 -1.01 10.64
CA GLY A 24 10.77 -0.75 11.52
C GLY A 24 11.27 0.69 11.57
N CYS A 25 10.95 1.55 10.59
CA CYS A 25 11.31 2.98 10.57
C CYS A 25 10.47 3.83 11.53
N PHE A 26 9.58 3.20 12.30
CA PHE A 26 8.80 3.81 13.37
C PHE A 26 9.37 3.52 14.76
N LEU A 27 10.59 2.99 14.88
CA LEU A 27 11.33 3.19 16.13
C LEU A 27 11.71 4.68 16.20
N PRO A 28 11.10 5.49 17.07
CA PRO A 28 11.68 6.79 17.36
C PRO A 28 13.10 6.51 17.87
N SER A 29 14.09 7.15 17.26
CA SER A 29 15.37 7.34 17.95
C SER A 29 15.02 7.86 19.34
N PRO A 30 15.52 7.25 20.43
CA PRO A 30 15.13 7.62 21.79
C PRO A 30 15.54 9.07 21.99
N GLN A 31 14.58 10.00 21.88
CA GLN A 31 14.75 11.33 22.41
C GLN A 31 14.78 11.14 23.93
N CYS A 32 15.99 11.17 24.50
CA CYS A 32 16.15 11.35 25.93
C CYS A 32 15.28 12.55 26.36
N PRO A 33 14.46 12.43 27.41
CA PRO A 33 13.72 13.58 27.91
C PRO A 33 14.74 14.62 28.37
N ARG A 34 14.79 15.77 27.68
CA ARG A 34 15.54 16.93 28.15
C ARG A 34 14.84 17.42 29.41
N PHE A 35 15.54 17.27 30.52
CA PHE A 35 15.14 17.67 31.86
C PHE A 35 15.16 19.19 32.01
N GLU A 36 14.36 19.93 31.25
CA GLU A 36 14.10 21.36 31.47
C GLU A 36 12.71 21.70 30.92
N ASP A 37 11.70 21.62 31.79
CA ASP A 37 10.61 22.61 31.90
C ASP A 37 9.58 22.17 32.94
N LEU A 38 10.04 22.02 34.19
CA LEU A 38 9.16 22.24 35.35
C LEU A 38 9.21 23.72 35.69
N ARG A 39 8.53 24.54 34.87
CA ARG A 39 8.24 25.93 35.24
C ARG A 39 6.72 26.14 35.28
N LEU A 40 6.20 26.11 36.50
CA LEU A 40 4.86 26.58 36.85
C LEU A 40 4.51 27.89 36.11
N LYS A 41 3.37 27.92 35.40
CA LYS A 41 2.58 29.15 35.31
C LYS A 41 1.06 28.89 35.20
N ARG A 42 0.38 29.53 36.14
CA ARG A 42 -1.05 29.65 36.53
C ARG A 42 -2.05 29.86 35.36
N PRO A 43 -3.34 29.47 35.53
CA PRO A 43 -4.36 29.59 34.49
C PRO A 43 -4.98 31.00 34.40
N SER A 44 -5.43 31.37 33.20
CA SER A 44 -6.37 32.46 32.98
C SER A 44 -7.38 32.09 31.88
N SER A 45 -8.65 32.23 32.24
CA SER A 45 -9.88 32.15 31.45
C SER A 45 -9.96 33.18 30.31
N SER A 46 -10.57 32.82 29.17
CA SER A 46 -11.75 33.50 28.57
C SER A 46 -12.04 33.07 27.12
N GLU A 47 -13.28 32.62 26.90
CA GLU A 47 -14.21 32.64 25.76
C GLU A 47 -13.86 33.00 24.29
N GLN A 48 -14.51 32.22 23.41
CA GLN A 48 -15.19 32.52 22.13
C GLN A 48 -14.43 33.18 20.95
N ARG A 49 -14.37 32.47 19.81
CA ARG A 49 -15.22 32.77 18.64
C ARG A 49 -15.22 31.67 17.58
N ALA A 50 -16.40 31.40 17.05
CA ALA A 50 -16.65 30.54 15.89
C ALA A 50 -16.08 31.14 14.59
N SER A 51 -15.55 30.29 13.72
CA SER A 51 -15.40 30.58 12.29
C SER A 51 -15.66 29.32 11.48
N THR A 52 -16.84 29.28 10.89
CA THR A 52 -17.24 28.35 9.84
C THR A 52 -16.59 28.77 8.53
N ARG A 53 -15.79 27.88 7.92
CA ARG A 53 -15.48 27.95 6.49
C ARG A 53 -15.39 26.54 5.91
N THR A 54 -16.52 26.11 5.35
CA THR A 54 -16.64 24.95 4.48
C THR A 54 -16.02 25.27 3.12
N GLY A 55 -15.12 24.42 2.67
CA GLY A 55 -14.54 24.52 1.34
C GLY A 55 -13.56 23.38 1.09
N THR A 56 -14.05 22.23 0.64
CA THR A 56 -13.20 21.20 0.04
C THR A 56 -13.85 20.68 -1.23
N SER A 57 -13.19 21.06 -2.32
CA SER A 57 -13.45 20.72 -3.70
C SER A 57 -13.30 19.22 -3.95
N LEU A 58 -14.35 18.60 -4.50
CA LEU A 58 -14.36 17.24 -5.05
C LEU A 58 -13.71 17.26 -6.44
N THR A 59 -12.38 17.13 -6.52
CA THR A 59 -11.65 17.06 -7.81
C THR A 59 -10.66 15.88 -7.91
N GLY A 60 -10.61 14.96 -6.94
CA GLY A 60 -9.65 13.85 -6.93
C GLY A 60 -10.08 12.56 -7.63
N VAL A 61 -11.39 12.36 -7.87
CA VAL A 61 -11.92 11.03 -8.27
C VAL A 61 -11.76 10.77 -9.78
N SER A 62 -11.69 11.81 -10.63
CA SER A 62 -11.69 11.65 -12.09
C SER A 62 -10.36 11.14 -12.69
N LEU A 63 -9.23 11.30 -12.00
CA LEU A 63 -7.93 10.87 -12.52
C LEU A 63 -7.70 9.36 -12.38
N VAL A 64 -8.25 8.73 -11.34
CA VAL A 64 -8.02 7.31 -11.03
C VAL A 64 -8.74 6.38 -12.00
N ALA A 65 -9.95 6.74 -12.45
CA ALA A 65 -10.72 5.95 -13.42
C ALA A 65 -10.05 5.92 -14.83
N GLY A 66 -9.38 7.01 -15.22
CA GLY A 66 -8.70 7.09 -16.51
C GLY A 66 -7.49 6.15 -16.64
N PHE A 67 -6.74 5.96 -15.54
CA PHE A 67 -5.55 5.10 -15.54
C PHE A 67 -5.88 3.61 -15.63
N VAL A 68 -6.95 3.16 -14.96
CA VAL A 68 -7.41 1.76 -15.03
C VAL A 68 -7.95 1.42 -16.43
N ALA A 69 -8.67 2.36 -17.07
CA ALA A 69 -9.16 2.18 -18.44
C ALA A 69 -8.02 2.12 -19.48
N ALA A 70 -6.99 2.96 -19.34
CA ALA A 70 -5.83 2.97 -20.25
C ALA A 70 -4.97 1.70 -20.15
N ALA A 71 -4.81 1.14 -18.94
CA ALA A 71 -4.15 -0.15 -18.73
C ALA A 71 -4.94 -1.34 -19.33
N SER A 72 -6.27 -1.25 -19.30
CA SER A 72 -7.17 -2.27 -19.86
C SER A 72 -7.20 -2.29 -21.39
N ALA A 73 -7.19 -1.11 -22.04
CA ALA A 73 -7.22 -1.01 -23.50
C ALA A 73 -5.95 -1.56 -24.18
N ARG A 74 -4.77 -1.37 -23.56
CA ARG A 74 -3.50 -1.88 -24.10
C ARG A 74 -3.36 -3.41 -24.03
N SER A 75 -4.08 -4.04 -23.10
CA SER A 75 -4.06 -5.50 -22.93
C SER A 75 -4.88 -6.24 -23.98
N ARG A 76 -5.96 -5.63 -24.52
CA ARG A 76 -6.80 -6.30 -25.55
C ARG A 76 -6.11 -6.47 -26.89
N ALA A 77 -5.17 -5.60 -27.25
CA ALA A 77 -4.46 -5.70 -28.52
C ALA A 77 -3.48 -6.90 -28.59
N ARG A 78 -3.10 -7.52 -27.46
CA ARG A 78 -2.13 -8.63 -27.42
C ARG A 78 -2.74 -10.02 -27.46
N PHE A 79 -4.06 -10.18 -27.29
CA PHE A 79 -4.71 -11.49 -27.30
C PHE A 79 -4.96 -12.07 -28.70
N ALA A 80 -4.66 -11.33 -29.77
CA ALA A 80 -4.87 -11.79 -31.14
C ALA A 80 -3.68 -12.59 -31.72
N ASN A 81 -2.47 -12.47 -31.16
CA ASN A 81 -1.27 -13.10 -31.72
C ASN A 81 -0.37 -13.63 -30.60
N GLY A 82 -0.29 -14.95 -30.44
CA GLY A 82 0.74 -15.54 -29.59
C GLY A 82 0.46 -16.94 -29.08
N SER A 83 0.44 -17.93 -29.97
CA SER A 83 0.76 -19.30 -29.63
C SER A 83 2.27 -19.52 -29.78
N SER A 84 2.98 -19.86 -28.69
CA SER A 84 4.13 -20.80 -28.66
C SER A 84 4.99 -20.65 -27.39
N SER A 85 5.27 -21.81 -26.75
CA SER A 85 6.30 -22.08 -25.73
C SER A 85 6.23 -21.31 -24.39
N SER A 86 6.09 -22.08 -23.31
CA SER A 86 5.81 -21.65 -21.93
C SER A 86 7.03 -21.04 -21.21
N ALA A 87 7.56 -19.94 -21.71
CA ALA A 87 8.47 -19.10 -20.93
C ALA A 87 7.63 -18.09 -20.12
N THR A 88 7.72 -18.16 -18.79
CA THR A 88 7.12 -17.16 -17.91
C THR A 88 7.79 -15.81 -18.12
N THR A 89 7.00 -14.76 -18.35
CA THR A 89 7.53 -13.41 -18.56
C THR A 89 8.02 -12.80 -17.23
N ASN A 90 8.91 -11.80 -17.27
CA ASN A 90 9.38 -11.16 -16.03
C ASN A 90 8.23 -10.44 -15.31
N SER A 91 7.27 -9.89 -16.05
CA SER A 91 6.08 -9.25 -15.48
C SER A 91 5.13 -10.24 -14.80
N GLU A 92 5.02 -11.48 -15.29
CA GLU A 92 4.27 -12.56 -14.61
C GLU A 92 4.95 -13.02 -13.32
N GLU A 93 6.29 -13.14 -13.33
CA GLU A 93 7.04 -13.46 -12.11
C GLU A 93 6.90 -12.34 -11.08
N PHE A 94 6.99 -11.09 -11.50
CA PHE A 94 6.76 -9.93 -10.64
C PHE A 94 5.35 -9.92 -10.06
N GLN A 95 4.32 -10.18 -10.88
CA GLN A 95 2.94 -10.27 -10.42
C GLN A 95 2.79 -11.34 -9.32
N LYS A 96 3.31 -12.56 -9.54
CA LYS A 96 3.23 -13.65 -8.56
C LYS A 96 3.98 -13.33 -7.28
N LEU A 97 5.13 -12.66 -7.39
CA LEU A 97 5.93 -12.17 -6.27
C LEU A 97 5.15 -11.16 -5.44
N MET A 98 4.61 -10.11 -6.07
CA MET A 98 3.80 -9.10 -5.38
C MET A 98 2.58 -9.73 -4.72
N GLY A 99 1.96 -10.74 -5.35
CA GLY A 99 0.91 -11.54 -4.72
C GLY A 99 1.35 -12.20 -3.42
N VAL A 100 2.57 -12.75 -3.33
CA VAL A 100 3.13 -13.27 -2.06
C VAL A 100 3.27 -12.15 -1.04
N CYS A 101 3.91 -11.05 -1.43
CA CYS A 101 4.17 -9.93 -0.52
C CYS A 101 2.87 -9.38 0.07
N TYR A 102 1.86 -9.13 -0.75
CA TYR A 102 0.55 -8.63 -0.30
C TYR A 102 -0.23 -9.67 0.49
N GLY A 103 -0.14 -10.95 0.11
CA GLY A 103 -0.70 -12.06 0.89
C GLY A 103 -0.16 -12.12 2.31
N VAL A 104 1.17 -12.11 2.45
CA VAL A 104 1.85 -12.13 3.74
C VAL A 104 1.56 -10.86 4.54
N ALA A 105 1.58 -9.69 3.89
CA ALA A 105 1.26 -8.42 4.54
C ALA A 105 -0.17 -8.44 5.12
N GLY A 106 -1.18 -8.85 4.34
CA GLY A 106 -2.56 -8.92 4.81
C GLY A 106 -2.74 -9.86 6.02
N VAL A 107 -2.08 -11.02 6.03
CA VAL A 107 -2.10 -11.94 7.17
C VAL A 107 -1.37 -11.34 8.39
N ALA A 108 -0.20 -10.72 8.19
CA ALA A 108 0.55 -10.08 9.26
C ALA A 108 -0.25 -8.95 9.91
N HIS A 109 -0.91 -8.11 9.12
CA HIS A 109 -1.78 -7.06 9.62
C HIS A 109 -2.99 -7.61 10.36
N LEU A 110 -3.60 -8.72 9.89
CA LEU A 110 -4.69 -9.36 10.62
C LEU A 110 -4.25 -9.80 12.02
N PHE A 111 -3.07 -10.40 12.14
CA PHE A 111 -2.51 -10.78 13.44
C PHE A 111 -2.23 -9.57 14.34
N ASP A 112 -1.75 -8.44 13.79
CA ASP A 112 -1.56 -7.22 14.56
C ASP A 112 -2.89 -6.64 15.06
N LEU A 113 -3.93 -6.58 14.22
CA LEU A 113 -5.26 -6.08 14.58
C LEU A 113 -5.93 -6.94 15.68
N LEU A 114 -5.79 -8.27 15.60
CA LEU A 114 -6.33 -9.19 16.60
C LEU A 114 -5.45 -9.31 17.85
N GLY A 115 -4.22 -8.79 17.78
CA GLY A 115 -3.22 -8.86 18.84
C GLY A 115 -2.90 -7.47 19.41
N PRO A 116 -1.61 -7.07 19.42
CA PRO A 116 -1.15 -5.92 20.18
C PRO A 116 -1.50 -4.56 19.56
N ASN A 117 -2.00 -4.51 18.31
CA ASN A 117 -2.40 -3.28 17.63
C ASN A 117 -1.26 -2.24 17.52
N LEU A 118 -0.02 -2.70 17.30
CA LEU A 118 1.14 -1.82 17.27
C LEU A 118 1.14 -0.93 16.03
N LEU A 119 0.75 -1.45 14.86
CA LEU A 119 0.84 -0.70 13.61
C LEU A 119 -0.17 0.45 13.52
N PRO A 120 -1.46 0.28 13.91
CA PRO A 120 -2.37 1.42 14.03
C PRO A 120 -1.85 2.48 15.01
N ALA A 121 -1.36 2.06 16.18
CA ALA A 121 -0.84 2.98 17.18
C ALA A 121 0.38 3.78 16.68
N MET A 122 1.30 3.14 15.96
CA MET A 122 2.46 3.78 15.34
C MET A 122 2.05 4.77 14.24
N ALA A 123 0.94 4.50 13.54
CA ALA A 123 0.35 5.41 12.57
C ALA A 123 -0.51 6.53 13.22
N GLY A 124 -0.56 6.62 14.56
CA GLY A 124 -1.40 7.59 15.29
C GLY A 124 -2.90 7.35 15.14
N ALA A 125 -3.30 6.17 14.67
CA ALA A 125 -4.69 5.73 14.56
C ALA A 125 -5.13 5.04 15.86
N PRO A 126 -6.44 5.03 16.17
CA PRO A 126 -6.99 4.22 17.26
C PRO A 126 -6.67 2.74 17.08
N SER A 127 -6.66 2.00 18.19
CA SER A 127 -6.60 0.54 18.12
C SER A 127 -7.84 -0.03 17.42
N PHE A 128 -7.73 -1.26 16.89
CA PHE A 128 -8.84 -1.91 16.17
C PHE A 128 -10.14 -1.93 16.98
N GLN A 129 -10.07 -2.19 18.28
CA GLN A 129 -11.25 -2.27 19.16
C GLN A 129 -11.91 -0.90 19.41
N GLU A 130 -11.14 0.18 19.28
CA GLU A 130 -11.64 1.55 19.44
C GLU A 130 -12.23 2.12 18.15
N LEU A 131 -11.97 1.48 17.00
CA LEU A 131 -12.60 1.87 15.74
C LEU A 131 -14.11 1.63 15.82
N PRO A 132 -14.94 2.53 15.26
CA PRO A 132 -16.35 2.23 15.06
C PRO A 132 -16.50 1.04 14.10
N LEU A 133 -17.63 0.34 14.18
CA LEU A 133 -17.88 -0.90 13.41
C LEU A 133 -17.52 -0.78 11.91
N PRO A 134 -17.85 0.31 11.18
CA PRO A 134 -17.42 0.46 9.79
C PRO A 134 -15.89 0.48 9.61
N GLY A 135 -15.16 1.09 10.53
CA GLY A 135 -13.69 1.12 10.53
C GLY A 135 -13.08 -0.25 10.79
N GLN A 136 -13.66 -1.02 11.72
CA GLN A 136 -13.26 -2.40 11.96
C GLN A 136 -13.46 -3.27 10.71
N LEU A 137 -14.64 -3.19 10.08
CA LEU A 137 -14.93 -3.94 8.87
C LEU A 137 -13.99 -3.55 7.71
N ALA A 138 -13.69 -2.26 7.56
CA ALA A 138 -12.74 -1.79 6.55
C ALA A 138 -11.31 -2.31 6.78
N ALA A 139 -10.85 -2.32 8.03
CA ALA A 139 -9.52 -2.86 8.38
C ALA A 139 -9.44 -4.38 8.15
N LEU A 140 -10.48 -5.14 8.53
CA LEU A 140 -10.55 -6.58 8.25
C LEU A 140 -10.61 -6.86 6.75
N PHE A 141 -11.41 -6.09 6.00
CA PHE A 141 -11.50 -6.22 4.56
C PHE A 141 -10.15 -5.96 3.89
N TRP A 142 -9.43 -4.89 4.28
CA TRP A 142 -8.07 -4.63 3.82
C TRP A 142 -7.13 -5.81 4.07
N CYS A 143 -7.14 -6.37 5.28
CA CYS A 143 -6.33 -7.56 5.59
C CYS A 143 -6.66 -8.74 4.66
N ALA A 144 -7.94 -8.93 4.32
CA ALA A 144 -8.39 -9.97 3.39
C ALA A 144 -7.99 -9.71 1.93
N THR A 145 -7.88 -8.44 1.51
CA THR A 145 -7.48 -8.11 0.13
C THR A 145 -6.11 -8.67 -0.25
N GLY A 146 -5.20 -8.83 0.72
CA GLY A 146 -3.87 -9.41 0.52
C GLY A 146 -3.92 -10.89 0.08
N PRO A 147 -4.49 -11.79 0.90
CA PRO A 147 -4.72 -13.19 0.52
C PRO A 147 -5.54 -13.35 -0.76
N ILE A 148 -6.52 -12.47 -0.99
CA ILE A 148 -7.29 -12.46 -2.24
C ILE A 148 -6.38 -12.17 -3.44
N ALA A 149 -5.51 -11.15 -3.36
CA ALA A 149 -4.56 -10.85 -4.42
C ALA A 149 -3.52 -11.97 -4.63
N PHE A 150 -3.05 -12.60 -3.54
CA PHE A 150 -2.22 -13.80 -3.62
C PHE A 150 -2.88 -14.93 -4.42
N ALA A 151 -4.15 -15.22 -4.13
CA ALA A 151 -4.91 -16.25 -4.81
C ALA A 151 -5.19 -15.87 -6.27
N ALA A 152 -5.62 -14.63 -6.53
CA ALA A 152 -5.89 -14.13 -7.87
C ALA A 152 -4.66 -14.25 -8.79
N THR A 153 -3.48 -13.87 -8.33
CA THR A 153 -2.23 -13.97 -9.10
C THR A 153 -1.78 -15.41 -9.42
N ARG A 154 -2.43 -16.43 -8.85
CA ARG A 154 -2.12 -17.86 -9.07
C ARG A 154 -3.20 -18.64 -9.78
N LEU A 155 -4.45 -18.32 -9.46
CA LEU A 155 -5.62 -19.12 -9.85
C LEU A 155 -6.40 -18.50 -11.01
N THR A 156 -6.07 -17.27 -11.39
CA THR A 156 -6.82 -16.52 -12.41
C THR A 156 -5.91 -16.05 -13.54
N SER A 157 -6.50 -15.43 -14.55
CA SER A 157 -5.76 -14.88 -15.69
C SER A 157 -4.91 -13.69 -15.27
N LYS A 158 -3.81 -13.44 -16.02
CA LYS A 158 -2.91 -12.32 -15.76
C LYS A 158 -3.63 -10.97 -15.55
N PRO A 159 -4.61 -10.55 -16.39
CA PRO A 159 -5.30 -9.28 -16.19
C PRO A 159 -6.04 -9.20 -14.85
N PHE A 160 -6.57 -10.32 -14.37
CA PHE A 160 -7.30 -10.38 -13.11
C PHE A 160 -6.33 -10.35 -11.91
N GLY A 161 -5.18 -11.02 -12.04
CA GLY A 161 -4.05 -10.86 -11.11
C GLY A 161 -3.59 -9.40 -11.00
N ASP A 162 -3.38 -8.71 -12.12
CA ASP A 162 -2.96 -7.30 -12.15
C ASP A 162 -4.01 -6.39 -11.49
N ALA A 163 -5.29 -6.61 -11.82
CA ALA A 163 -6.40 -5.87 -11.23
C ALA A 163 -6.48 -6.07 -9.71
N SER A 164 -6.24 -7.29 -9.21
CA SER A 164 -6.27 -7.58 -7.77
C SER A 164 -5.15 -6.87 -7.00
N LEU A 165 -3.94 -6.79 -7.57
CA LEU A 165 -2.82 -6.07 -6.97
C LEU A 165 -3.07 -4.55 -6.97
N ALA A 166 -3.61 -4.01 -8.07
CA ALA A 166 -3.98 -2.62 -8.16
C ALA A 166 -5.08 -2.27 -7.14
N PHE A 167 -6.07 -3.15 -6.97
CA PHE A 167 -7.13 -2.98 -5.98
C PHE A 167 -6.56 -2.96 -4.56
N TYR A 168 -5.66 -3.87 -4.21
CA TYR A 168 -4.98 -3.86 -2.90
C TYR A 168 -4.30 -2.51 -2.63
N GLY A 169 -3.48 -2.03 -3.57
CA GLY A 169 -2.74 -0.78 -3.40
C GLY A 169 -3.63 0.46 -3.31
N LEU A 170 -4.69 0.52 -4.11
CA LEU A 170 -5.68 1.60 -4.04
C LEU A 170 -6.45 1.58 -2.73
N TYR A 171 -6.82 0.39 -2.24
CA TYR A 171 -7.51 0.24 -0.97
C TYR A 171 -6.64 0.70 0.19
N GLU A 172 -5.35 0.33 0.20
CA GLU A 172 -4.39 0.76 1.22
C GLU A 172 -4.27 2.29 1.30
N ILE A 173 -4.08 2.96 0.15
CA ILE A 173 -4.02 4.43 0.08
C ILE A 173 -5.34 5.06 0.56
N GLY A 174 -6.48 4.52 0.08
CA GLY A 174 -7.80 5.01 0.45
C GLY A 174 -8.09 4.87 1.94
N LEU A 175 -7.72 3.73 2.53
CA LEU A 175 -7.87 3.48 3.96
C LEU A 175 -6.99 4.43 4.78
N ALA A 176 -5.72 4.60 4.42
CA ALA A 176 -4.81 5.54 5.09
C ALA A 176 -5.33 6.99 5.01
N ALA A 177 -5.87 7.40 3.86
CA ALA A 177 -6.45 8.73 3.67
C ALA A 177 -7.72 8.91 4.52
N SER A 178 -8.55 7.86 4.61
CA SER A 178 -9.77 7.85 5.43
C SER A 178 -9.43 7.98 6.92
N VAL A 179 -8.40 7.27 7.39
CA VAL A 179 -7.90 7.36 8.77
C VAL A 179 -7.39 8.77 9.06
N THR A 180 -6.58 9.35 8.17
CA THR A 180 -6.06 10.72 8.31
C THR A 180 -7.19 11.76 8.38
N ALA A 181 -8.22 11.59 7.55
CA ALA A 181 -9.37 12.50 7.52
C ALA A 181 -10.26 12.39 8.77
N THR A 182 -10.31 11.19 9.38
CA THR A 182 -11.19 10.91 10.53
C THR A 182 -10.49 11.18 11.87
N TYR A 183 -9.19 10.90 11.96
CA TYR A 183 -8.41 10.95 13.20
C TYR A 183 -7.25 11.93 13.04
N PRO A 184 -7.37 13.17 13.57
CA PRO A 184 -6.33 14.19 13.44
C PRO A 184 -4.95 13.77 13.99
N SER A 185 -4.92 12.84 14.95
CA SER A 185 -3.70 12.29 15.53
C SER A 185 -2.86 11.46 14.57
N ALA A 186 -3.45 10.92 13.50
CA ALA A 186 -2.75 10.05 12.55
C ALA A 186 -1.77 10.81 11.64
N GLY A 187 -1.99 12.11 11.44
CA GLY A 187 -1.21 12.93 10.52
C GLY A 187 -1.23 12.42 9.07
N VAL A 188 -0.50 13.07 8.17
CA VAL A 188 -0.48 12.71 6.74
C VAL A 188 0.55 11.63 6.38
N GLN A 189 1.42 11.25 7.32
CA GLN A 189 2.57 10.39 7.02
C GLN A 189 2.15 8.99 6.56
N GLY A 190 1.09 8.42 7.14
CA GLY A 190 0.56 7.13 6.70
C GLY A 190 0.14 7.11 5.23
N VAL A 191 -0.50 8.20 4.76
CA VAL A 191 -0.89 8.36 3.35
C VAL A 191 0.34 8.47 2.45
N LEU A 192 1.31 9.29 2.84
CA LEU A 192 2.54 9.48 2.06
C LEU A 192 3.31 8.16 1.93
N ASN A 193 3.40 7.39 3.01
CA ASN A 193 4.05 6.07 3.01
C ASN A 193 3.32 5.10 2.07
N ALA A 194 1.99 4.99 2.17
CA ALA A 194 1.20 4.13 1.30
C ALA A 194 1.38 4.52 -0.18
N VAL A 195 1.29 5.81 -0.51
CA VAL A 195 1.51 6.31 -1.88
C VAL A 195 2.92 5.97 -2.37
N GLN A 196 3.94 6.17 -1.54
CA GLN A 196 5.33 5.89 -1.91
C GLN A 196 5.55 4.41 -2.23
N VAL A 197 5.01 3.50 -1.41
CA VAL A 197 5.07 2.05 -1.66
C VAL A 197 4.44 1.71 -3.01
N GLN A 198 3.22 2.19 -3.25
CA GLN A 198 2.50 1.88 -4.48
C GLN A 198 3.16 2.48 -5.73
N LEU A 199 3.81 3.64 -5.61
CA LEU A 199 4.62 4.21 -6.69
C LEU A 199 5.82 3.34 -7.04
N VAL A 200 6.51 2.78 -6.05
CA VAL A 200 7.64 1.87 -6.30
C VAL A 200 7.18 0.56 -6.92
N VAL A 201 6.07 -0.01 -6.43
CA VAL A 201 5.48 -1.21 -7.02
C VAL A 201 5.08 -0.96 -8.47
N LEU A 202 4.44 0.17 -8.77
CA LEU A 202 4.08 0.55 -10.12
C LEU A 202 5.30 0.75 -11.02
N ALA A 203 6.34 1.43 -10.54
CA ALA A 203 7.57 1.64 -11.29
C ALA A 203 8.26 0.31 -11.62
N ALA A 204 8.33 -0.61 -10.66
CA ALA A 204 8.88 -1.95 -10.87
C ALA A 204 8.05 -2.77 -11.86
N TYR A 205 6.72 -2.68 -11.79
CA TYR A 205 5.82 -3.31 -12.76
C TYR A 205 6.05 -2.77 -14.19
N VAL A 206 6.10 -1.46 -14.36
CA VAL A 206 6.33 -0.83 -15.67
C VAL A 206 7.70 -1.22 -16.23
N PHE A 207 8.73 -1.25 -15.38
CA PHE A 207 10.08 -1.64 -15.78
C PHE A 207 10.13 -3.11 -16.26
N THR A 208 9.51 -4.04 -15.54
CA THR A 208 9.46 -5.45 -15.95
C THR A 208 8.68 -5.64 -17.25
N ALA A 209 7.54 -4.96 -17.40
CA ALA A 209 6.74 -5.01 -18.62
C ALA A 209 7.44 -4.38 -19.84
N TRP A 210 8.30 -3.37 -19.63
CA TRP A 210 9.15 -2.80 -20.67
C TRP A 210 10.27 -3.78 -21.06
N LYS A 211 10.90 -4.45 -20.09
CA LYS A 211 11.94 -5.45 -20.35
C LYS A 211 11.41 -6.64 -21.14
N ASP A 212 10.19 -7.09 -20.86
CA ASP A 212 9.57 -8.18 -21.62
C ASP A 212 9.43 -7.81 -23.10
N GLN A 213 9.00 -6.58 -23.41
CA GLN A 213 8.87 -6.11 -24.80
C GLN A 213 10.19 -6.06 -25.56
N GLN A 214 11.30 -5.78 -24.88
CA GLN A 214 12.62 -5.81 -25.52
C GLN A 214 13.04 -7.23 -25.90
N ASN A 215 12.78 -8.20 -25.03
CA ASN A 215 13.15 -9.59 -25.27
C ASN A 215 12.32 -10.20 -26.42
N ASP A 216 11.09 -9.74 -26.63
CA ASP A 216 10.24 -10.21 -27.75
C ASP A 216 10.69 -9.67 -29.11
N SER A 217 11.54 -8.63 -29.13
CA SER A 217 12.01 -7.97 -30.36
C SER A 217 13.35 -8.48 -30.89
N THR A 218 14.00 -9.39 -30.16
CA THR A 218 15.31 -9.99 -30.47
C THR A 218 15.18 -11.45 -30.87
#